data_AF-A0A348TX34-F1
#
_entry.id   AF-A0A348TX34-F1
#
_cell.length_a   1.000
_cell.length_b   1.000
_cell.length_c   1.000
_cell.angle_alpha   90.00
_cell.angle_beta   90.00
_cell.angle_gamma   90.00
#
_symmetry.space_group_name_H-M   'P 1'
#
loop_
_entity.id
_entity.type
_entity.pdbx_description
1 polymer ?
#
loop_
_entity_poly.entity_id
_entity_poly.type
_entity_poly.pdbx_seq_one_letter_code
_entity_poly.pdbx_strand_id
1 'polypeptide(L)'
;MVKTRLENEGIECYIFDENINNIMPIYGQAVGGIRIKIKEEDAPKAKQLIEEWEQRPYLNQTNETLTCTSCGSQEIYAGFKSFKTSLGWLTLAISFLFMIYPFYSKTVYRCKQCGNEMDLNS
;
A
#
# COMPACT_ATOMS: atom_id res chain seq x y z
N MET A 1 6.84 0.98 -8.30
CA MET A 1 5.60 0.61 -9.04
C MET A 1 5.02 1.80 -9.81
N VAL A 2 4.83 2.97 -9.19
CA VAL A 2 4.28 4.16 -9.90
C VAL A 2 5.17 4.61 -11.07
N LYS A 3 6.51 4.70 -10.87
CA LYS A 3 7.48 5.05 -11.93
C LYS A 3 7.30 4.20 -13.19
N THR A 4 7.39 2.87 -13.05
CA THR A 4 7.24 1.93 -14.16
C THR A 4 5.90 2.04 -14.88
N ARG A 5 4.80 2.32 -14.14
CA ARG A 5 3.49 2.53 -14.78
C ARG A 5 3.46 3.82 -15.59
N LEU A 6 4.03 4.92 -15.08
CA LEU A 6 4.12 6.18 -15.83
C LEU A 6 5.01 6.05 -17.07
N GLU A 7 6.15 5.37 -16.96
CA GLU A 7 7.06 5.11 -18.09
C GLU A 7 6.37 4.28 -19.19
N ASN A 8 5.56 3.28 -18.81
CA ASN A 8 4.78 2.49 -19.77
C ASN A 8 3.72 3.32 -20.51
N GLU A 9 3.20 4.39 -19.90
CA GLU A 9 2.27 5.35 -20.52
C GLU A 9 3.00 6.46 -21.31
N GLY A 10 4.32 6.32 -21.47
CA GLY A 10 5.19 7.24 -22.20
C GLY A 10 5.58 8.51 -21.44
N ILE A 11 5.39 8.54 -20.12
CA ILE A 11 5.74 9.70 -19.28
C ILE A 11 7.14 9.49 -18.71
N GLU A 12 8.06 10.38 -19.10
CA GLU A 12 9.43 10.36 -18.60
C GLU A 12 9.46 10.83 -17.14
N CYS A 13 9.95 9.96 -16.23
CA CYS A 13 9.96 10.26 -14.81
C CYS A 13 11.19 9.70 -14.10
N TYR A 14 11.63 10.36 -13.02
CA TYR A 14 12.77 9.92 -12.22
C TYR A 14 12.51 10.08 -10.73
N ILE A 15 13.16 9.23 -9.93
CA ILE A 15 13.08 9.29 -8.47
C ILE A 15 14.08 10.35 -8.01
N PHE A 16 13.60 11.38 -7.32
CA PHE A 16 14.44 12.52 -6.96
C PHE A 16 15.52 12.19 -5.91
N ASP A 17 15.19 11.31 -4.96
CA ASP A 17 16.06 10.97 -3.82
C ASP A 17 16.43 9.47 -3.80
N GLU A 18 16.80 8.91 -4.95
CA GLU A 18 17.09 7.48 -5.08
C GLU A 18 18.22 7.03 -4.13
N ASN A 19 19.25 7.87 -3.96
CA ASN A 19 20.41 7.57 -3.11
C ASN A 19 20.09 7.64 -1.60
N ILE A 20 19.34 8.65 -1.15
CA ILE A 20 18.99 8.81 0.27
C ILE A 20 18.04 7.69 0.74
N ASN A 21 17.08 7.32 -0.11
CA ASN A 21 16.17 6.22 0.21
C ASN A 21 16.89 4.85 0.26
N ASN A 22 17.95 4.65 -0.52
CA ASN A 22 18.76 3.43 -0.47
C ASN A 22 19.65 3.36 0.77
N ILE A 23 20.27 4.49 1.16
CA ILE A 23 21.21 4.53 2.30
C ILE A 23 20.46 4.57 3.63
N MET A 24 19.28 5.20 3.68
CA MET A 24 18.53 5.48 4.90
C MET A 24 17.02 5.19 4.75
N PRO A 25 16.61 3.90 4.59
CA PRO A 25 15.21 3.53 4.35
C PRO A 25 14.24 4.02 5.43
N ILE A 26 14.72 4.12 6.68
CA ILE A 26 13.93 4.59 7.84
C ILE A 26 13.58 6.08 7.79
N TYR A 27 14.33 6.90 7.04
CA TYR A 27 14.08 8.34 6.93
C TYR A 27 13.03 8.67 5.87
N GLY A 28 12.78 7.78 4.90
CA GLY A 28 11.85 8.02 3.80
C GLY A 28 10.45 8.43 4.26
N GLN A 29 9.93 7.81 5.33
CA GLN A 29 8.61 8.15 5.89
C GLN A 29 8.58 9.55 6.54
N ALA A 30 9.69 10.01 7.13
CA ALA A 30 9.77 11.29 7.82
C ALA A 30 9.93 12.49 6.87
N VAL A 31 10.42 12.27 5.65
CA VAL A 31 10.67 13.33 4.64
C VAL A 31 9.62 13.38 3.52
N GLY A 32 8.48 12.71 3.71
CA GLY A 32 7.36 12.71 2.76
C GLY A 32 7.39 11.60 1.71
N GLY A 33 8.12 10.52 1.95
CA GLY A 33 8.14 9.32 1.11
C GLY A 33 9.03 9.43 -0.13
N ILE A 34 8.77 8.55 -1.09
CA ILE A 34 9.48 8.51 -2.38
C ILE A 34 8.87 9.58 -3.31
N ARG A 35 9.66 10.57 -3.69
CA ARG A 35 9.25 11.62 -4.62
C ARG A 35 9.63 11.27 -6.06
N ILE A 36 8.66 11.33 -6.97
CA ILE A 36 8.85 11.17 -8.41
C ILE A 36 8.72 12.55 -9.06
N LYS A 37 9.68 12.90 -9.92
CA LYS A 37 9.62 14.10 -10.75
C LYS A 37 9.29 13.72 -12.19
N ILE A 38 8.47 14.55 -12.81
CA ILE A 38 8.02 14.48 -14.20
C ILE A 38 8.20 15.85 -14.84
N LYS A 39 8.16 15.90 -16.17
CA LYS A 39 8.11 17.18 -16.88
C LYS A 39 6.78 17.87 -16.58
N GLU A 40 6.80 19.19 -16.54
CA GLU A 40 5.62 20.00 -16.21
C GLU A 40 4.51 19.83 -17.27
N GLU A 41 4.89 19.64 -18.52
CA GLU A 41 3.98 19.35 -19.64
C GLU A 41 3.17 18.05 -19.45
N ASP A 42 3.74 17.06 -18.77
CA ASP A 42 3.11 15.76 -18.52
C ASP A 42 2.32 15.72 -17.20
N ALA A 43 2.42 16.77 -16.36
CA ALA A 43 1.72 16.85 -15.08
C ALA A 43 0.20 16.60 -15.16
N PRO A 44 -0.57 17.20 -16.09
CA PRO A 44 -2.00 16.93 -16.17
C PRO A 44 -2.30 15.48 -16.57
N LYS A 45 -1.54 14.92 -17.52
CA LYS A 45 -1.71 13.52 -17.98
C LYS A 45 -1.37 12.54 -16.86
N ALA A 46 -0.26 12.76 -16.16
CA ALA A 46 0.16 11.94 -15.03
C ALA A 46 -0.88 11.94 -13.90
N LYS A 47 -1.43 13.12 -13.58
CA LYS A 47 -2.47 13.25 -12.55
C LYS A 47 -3.71 12.44 -12.90
N GLN A 48 -4.19 12.55 -14.15
CA GLN A 48 -5.36 11.80 -14.62
C GLN A 48 -5.14 10.28 -14.53
N LEU A 49 -3.97 9.79 -14.96
CA LEU A 49 -3.62 8.36 -14.89
C LEU A 49 -3.57 7.86 -13.45
N ILE A 50 -3.01 8.64 -12.53
CA ILE A 50 -2.93 8.28 -11.11
C ILE A 50 -4.34 8.19 -10.51
N GLU A 51 -5.20 9.18 -10.77
CA GLU A 51 -6.59 9.17 -10.31
C GLU A 51 -7.35 7.95 -10.85
N GLU A 52 -7.15 7.61 -12.13
CA GLU A 52 -7.74 6.41 -12.72
C GLU A 52 -7.25 5.13 -12.01
N TRP A 53 -5.95 5.02 -11.74
CA TRP A 53 -5.39 3.85 -11.06
C TRP A 53 -5.85 3.71 -9.62
N GLU A 54 -6.05 4.81 -8.90
CA GLU A 54 -6.55 4.81 -7.52
C GLU A 54 -8.04 4.45 -7.43
N GLN A 55 -8.81 4.78 -8.46
CA GLN A 55 -10.24 4.45 -8.55
C GLN A 55 -10.51 3.03 -9.05
N ARG A 56 -9.51 2.34 -9.63
CA ARG A 56 -9.70 0.96 -10.07
C ARG A 56 -10.01 0.05 -8.88
N PRO A 57 -11.13 -0.70 -8.93
CA PRO A 57 -11.47 -1.61 -7.85
C PRO A 57 -10.43 -2.71 -7.74
N TYR A 58 -10.15 -3.13 -6.51
CA TYR A 58 -9.36 -4.33 -6.27
C TYR A 58 -10.11 -5.55 -6.79
N LEU A 59 -9.39 -6.46 -7.43
CA LEU A 59 -9.94 -7.71 -7.94
C LEU A 59 -9.59 -8.83 -6.95
N ASN A 60 -10.53 -9.76 -6.76
CA ASN A 60 -10.30 -10.99 -6.00
C ASN A 60 -9.58 -12.04 -6.87
N GLN A 61 -9.36 -13.23 -6.34
CA GLN A 61 -8.67 -14.33 -7.04
C GLN A 61 -9.47 -14.86 -8.25
N THR A 62 -10.79 -14.65 -8.28
CA THR A 62 -11.68 -15.02 -9.39
C THR A 62 -11.85 -13.89 -10.41
N ASN A 63 -11.05 -12.81 -10.29
CA ASN A 63 -11.07 -11.65 -11.18
C ASN A 63 -12.37 -10.84 -11.12
N GLU A 64 -13.11 -10.94 -10.01
CA GLU A 64 -14.31 -10.18 -9.69
C GLU A 64 -13.97 -8.99 -8.80
N THR A 65 -14.80 -7.94 -8.86
CA THR A 65 -14.63 -6.73 -8.04
C THR A 65 -14.78 -7.04 -6.55
N LEU A 66 -13.69 -6.88 -5.80
CA LEU A 66 -13.65 -7.07 -4.36
C LEU A 66 -14.53 -6.01 -3.69
N THR A 67 -15.61 -6.48 -3.08
CA THR A 67 -16.60 -5.63 -2.42
C THR A 67 -16.63 -5.98 -0.94
N CYS A 68 -16.71 -4.97 -0.08
CA CYS A 68 -16.81 -5.22 1.35
C CYS A 68 -18.13 -5.92 1.69
N THR A 69 -18.06 -7.09 2.33
CA THR A 69 -19.24 -7.87 2.74
C THR A 69 -20.10 -7.20 3.81
N SER A 70 -19.56 -6.21 4.53
CA SER A 70 -20.29 -5.52 5.61
C SER A 70 -21.01 -4.25 5.14
N CYS A 71 -20.48 -3.52 4.17
CA CYS A 71 -21.02 -2.21 3.76
C CYS A 71 -21.16 -2.01 2.25
N GLY A 72 -20.73 -2.96 1.42
CA GLY A 72 -20.83 -2.86 -0.03
C GLY A 72 -19.83 -1.91 -0.70
N SER A 73 -18.90 -1.29 0.06
CA SER A 73 -17.89 -0.39 -0.52
C SER A 73 -16.82 -1.16 -1.30
N GLN A 74 -16.36 -0.58 -2.41
CA GLN A 74 -15.24 -1.06 -3.23
C GLN A 74 -13.90 -0.39 -2.83
N GLU A 75 -13.95 0.54 -1.88
CA GLU A 75 -12.77 1.23 -1.37
C GLU A 75 -12.09 0.39 -0.29
N ILE A 76 -10.99 -0.26 -0.67
CA ILE A 76 -10.28 -1.23 0.17
C ILE A 76 -8.81 -0.84 0.28
N TYR A 77 -8.21 -0.98 1.46
CA TYR A 77 -6.77 -0.98 1.66
C TYR A 77 -6.23 -2.40 1.48
N ALA A 78 -5.46 -2.63 0.43
CA ALA A 78 -4.65 -3.84 0.28
C ALA A 78 -3.38 -3.73 1.13
N GLY A 79 -2.91 -4.87 1.65
CA GLY A 79 -1.64 -4.90 2.39
C GLY A 79 -1.75 -4.49 3.87
N PHE A 80 -2.95 -4.39 4.43
CA PHE A 80 -3.13 -3.96 5.83
C PHE A 80 -2.60 -5.06 6.77
N LYS A 81 -1.67 -4.71 7.66
CA LYS A 81 -1.15 -5.63 8.67
C LYS A 81 -2.11 -5.70 9.85
N SER A 82 -2.82 -6.81 9.97
CA SER A 82 -3.71 -7.06 11.11
C SER A 82 -2.93 -7.63 12.29
N PHE A 83 -3.20 -7.05 13.46
CA PHE A 83 -2.71 -7.51 14.76
C PHE A 83 -3.82 -8.17 15.60
N LYS A 84 -5.03 -8.33 15.04
CA LYS A 84 -6.19 -8.88 15.75
C LYS A 84 -6.15 -10.40 15.95
N THR A 85 -5.20 -11.10 15.32
CA THR A 85 -5.01 -12.53 15.54
C THR A 85 -4.57 -12.79 16.98
N SER A 86 -5.17 -13.79 17.64
CA SER A 86 -4.88 -14.18 19.03
C SER A 86 -3.43 -14.58 19.30
N LEU A 87 -2.60 -14.78 18.28
CA LEU A 87 -1.15 -14.97 18.43
C LEU A 87 -0.36 -13.64 18.46
N GLY A 88 -0.96 -12.53 18.00
CA GLY A 88 -0.31 -11.24 17.86
C GLY A 88 0.13 -10.63 19.19
N TRP A 89 -0.73 -10.70 20.22
CA TRP A 89 -0.40 -10.18 21.56
C TRP A 89 0.68 -11.03 22.26
N LEU A 90 0.67 -12.35 22.06
CA LEU A 90 1.73 -13.25 22.56
C LEU A 90 3.06 -12.92 21.89
N THR A 91 3.06 -12.76 20.56
CA THR A 91 4.29 -12.36 19.84
C THR A 91 4.77 -10.99 20.27
N LEU A 92 3.88 -10.03 20.54
CA LEU A 92 4.25 -8.71 21.06
C LEU A 92 4.93 -8.81 22.45
N ALA A 93 4.34 -9.60 23.35
CA ALA A 93 4.87 -9.81 24.70
C ALA A 93 6.25 -10.52 24.67
N ILE A 94 6.40 -11.54 23.82
CA ILE A 94 7.68 -12.25 23.62
C ILE A 94 8.71 -11.32 22.98
N SER A 95 8.33 -10.57 21.95
CA SER A 95 9.19 -9.56 21.32
C SER A 95 9.67 -8.50 22.31
N PHE A 96 8.80 -8.04 23.21
CA PHE A 96 9.17 -7.10 24.27
C PHE A 96 10.12 -7.75 25.29
N LEU A 97 9.84 -8.98 25.71
CA LEU A 97 10.65 -9.72 26.70
C LEU A 97 12.07 -10.02 26.19
N PHE A 98 12.19 -10.41 24.91
CA PHE A 98 13.47 -10.76 24.31
C PHE A 98 14.11 -9.58 23.53
N MET A 99 13.45 -8.42 23.48
CA MET A 99 13.86 -7.27 22.65
C MET A 99 14.05 -7.63 21.17
N ILE A 100 13.23 -8.55 20.66
CA ILE A 100 13.29 -9.07 19.28
C ILE A 100 12.16 -8.44 18.46
N TYR A 101 12.44 -8.09 17.21
CA TYR A 101 11.43 -7.54 16.30
C TYR A 101 10.24 -8.51 16.10
N PRO A 102 8.98 -8.04 16.16
CA PRO A 102 7.81 -8.91 15.98
C PRO A 102 7.75 -9.47 14.55
N PHE A 103 7.94 -10.78 14.45
CA PHE A 103 8.05 -11.48 13.17
C PHE A 103 6.71 -11.88 12.53
N TYR A 104 5.57 -11.71 13.24
CA TYR A 104 4.29 -12.20 12.76
C TYR A 104 3.26 -11.07 12.58
N SER A 105 2.91 -10.77 11.33
CA SER A 105 1.78 -9.90 10.98
C SER A 105 1.02 -10.53 9.80
N LYS A 106 -0.28 -10.81 9.96
CA LYS A 106 -1.11 -11.30 8.85
C LYS A 106 -1.51 -10.12 7.98
N THR A 107 -1.29 -10.23 6.68
CA THR A 107 -1.76 -9.24 5.71
C THR A 107 -3.22 -9.54 5.37
N VAL A 108 -4.09 -8.53 5.45
CA VAL A 108 -5.53 -8.62 5.17
C VAL A 108 -5.97 -7.44 4.29
N TYR A 109 -7.14 -7.57 3.67
CA TYR A 109 -7.86 -6.45 3.08
C TYR A 109 -8.63 -5.71 4.17
N ARG A 110 -8.54 -4.38 4.22
CA ARG A 110 -9.32 -3.57 5.17
C ARG A 110 -10.19 -2.56 4.44
N CYS A 111 -11.49 -2.54 4.69
CA CYS A 111 -12.38 -1.56 4.09
C CYS A 111 -12.07 -0.13 4.59
N LYS A 112 -12.00 0.85 3.68
CA LYS A 112 -11.77 2.27 4.04
C LYS A 112 -12.97 2.88 4.77
N GLN A 113 -14.19 2.47 4.40
CA GLN A 113 -15.44 3.03 4.91
C GLN A 113 -15.80 2.52 6.31
N CYS A 114 -15.85 1.19 6.48
CA CYS A 114 -16.33 0.56 7.73
C CYS A 114 -15.22 -0.07 8.57
N GLY A 115 -14.00 -0.17 8.04
CA GLY A 115 -12.88 -0.78 8.74
C GLY A 115 -12.94 -2.31 8.86
N ASN A 116 -13.90 -2.98 8.21
CA ASN A 116 -13.97 -4.45 8.21
C ASN A 116 -12.71 -5.07 7.59
N GLU A 117 -12.23 -6.16 8.18
CA GLU A 117 -11.03 -6.90 7.73
C GLU A 117 -11.47 -8.19 7.05
N MET A 118 -10.99 -8.41 5.83
CA MET A 118 -11.28 -9.58 5.00
C MET A 118 -9.98 -10.27 4.63
N ASP A 119 -9.96 -11.59 4.62
CA ASP A 119 -8.77 -12.35 4.31
C ASP A 119 -8.43 -12.29 2.82
N LEU A 120 -7.13 -12.38 2.49
CA LEU A 120 -6.63 -12.37 1.11
C LEU A 120 -7.02 -13.64 0.31
N ASN A 121 -7.51 -14.68 1.00
CA ASN A 121 -7.77 -16.03 0.48
C ASN A 121 -9.27 -16.42 0.48
N SER A 122 -10.19 -15.47 0.62
CA SER A 122 -11.64 -15.73 0.52
C SER A 122 -12.24 -15.17 -0.75
#